data_AF-A0A9P3PBC6-F1
#
_entry.id   AF-A0A9P3PBC6-F1
#
_cell.length_a   1.000
_cell.length_b   1.000
_cell.length_c   1.000
_cell.angle_alpha   90.00
_cell.angle_beta   90.00
_cell.angle_gamma   90.00
#
_symmetry.space_group_name_H-M   'P 1'
#
loop_
_entity.id
_entity.type
_entity.pdbx_description
1 polymer ?
#
loop_
_entity_poly.entity_id
_entity_poly.type
_entity_poly.pdbx_seq_one_letter_code
_entity_poly.pdbx_strand_id
1 'polypeptide(L)'
;MINLLTFSYKLVRADSFYIFYFFLAIGMGVIVGFFASRAFERRVWRVCMFSGVLILHVITALVILSPEDAYKEMILRKKNTMNTLTNCKISAFDAKQGINGRKDAWSCPDGTTRYLPVKYRPEGSLSENKVQ
;
A
#
# COMPACT_ATOMS: atom_id res chain seq x y z
N MET A 1 15.53 14.67 3.94
CA MET A 1 15.81 13.34 4.53
C MET A 1 14.98 13.08 5.80
N ILE A 2 14.93 14.00 6.76
CA ILE A 2 14.13 13.85 8.00
C ILE A 2 12.63 13.63 7.72
N ASN A 3 12.04 14.40 6.78
CA ASN A 3 10.63 14.23 6.40
C ASN A 3 10.36 12.85 5.80
N LEU A 4 11.28 12.35 4.96
CA LEU A 4 11.18 11.05 4.30
C LEU A 4 11.11 9.93 5.34
N LEU A 5 12.05 9.89 6.28
CA LEU A 5 12.08 8.91 7.38
C LEU A 5 10.83 9.02 8.27
N THR A 6 10.38 10.24 8.55
CA THR A 6 9.17 10.48 9.35
C THR A 6 7.92 9.91 8.68
N PHE A 7 7.74 10.13 7.37
CA PHE A 7 6.60 9.60 6.64
C PHE A 7 6.70 8.08 6.43
N SER A 8 7.89 7.54 6.18
CA SER A 8 8.12 6.08 6.13
C SER A 8 7.73 5.41 7.45
N TYR A 9 8.11 6.00 8.59
CA TYR A 9 7.69 5.52 9.90
C TYR A 9 6.18 5.58 10.10
N LYS A 10 5.54 6.70 9.71
CA LYS A 10 4.08 6.83 9.78
C LYS A 10 3.35 5.80 8.92
N LEU A 11 3.86 5.49 7.73
CA LEU A 11 3.32 4.44 6.85
C LEU A 11 3.43 3.05 7.48
N VAL A 12 4.61 2.69 7.98
CA VAL A 12 4.85 1.41 8.65
C VAL A 12 3.96 1.23 9.88
N ARG A 13 3.74 2.30 10.65
CA ARG A 13 2.84 2.29 11.80
C ARG A 13 1.37 2.18 11.40
N ALA A 14 0.99 2.72 10.24
CA ALA A 14 -0.38 2.74 9.77
C ALA A 14 -0.80 1.41 9.10
N ASP A 15 0.12 0.74 8.41
CA ASP A 15 -0.16 -0.53 7.72
C ASP A 15 1.09 -1.43 7.69
N SER A 16 0.93 -2.68 8.14
CA SER A 16 1.99 -3.69 8.16
C SER A 16 2.50 -4.06 6.76
N PHE A 17 1.74 -3.80 5.71
CA PHE A 17 2.18 -4.00 4.33
C PHE A 17 3.51 -3.30 4.03
N TYR A 18 3.73 -2.10 4.57
CA TYR A 18 4.96 -1.34 4.32
C TYR A 18 6.17 -1.96 5.02
N ILE A 19 5.97 -2.73 6.11
CA ILE A 19 7.05 -3.51 6.73
C ILE A 19 7.56 -4.55 5.73
N PHE A 20 6.64 -5.30 5.12
CA PHE A 20 6.99 -6.29 4.10
C PHE A 20 7.66 -5.66 2.88
N TYR A 21 7.18 -4.49 2.42
CA TYR A 21 7.82 -3.74 1.33
C TYR A 21 9.28 -3.42 1.63
N PHE A 22 9.59 -2.88 2.82
CA PHE A 22 10.96 -2.54 3.19
C PHE A 22 11.84 -3.78 3.37
N PHE A 23 11.31 -4.88 3.91
CA PHE A 23 12.05 -6.14 3.98
C PHE A 23 12.42 -6.68 2.60
N LEU A 24 11.49 -6.63 1.64
CA LEU A 24 11.79 -7.04 0.26
C LEU A 24 12.83 -6.13 -0.39
N ALA A 25 12.72 -4.81 -0.21
CA ALA A 25 13.68 -3.86 -0.76
C ALA A 25 15.10 -4.10 -0.22
N ILE A 26 15.24 -4.30 1.10
CA ILE A 26 16.53 -4.60 1.74
C ILE A 26 17.03 -5.98 1.31
N GLY A 27 16.18 -7.00 1.32
CA GLY A 27 16.54 -8.36 0.93
C GLY A 27 17.08 -8.42 -0.50
N MET A 28 16.41 -7.77 -1.45
CA MET A 28 16.88 -7.64 -2.83
C MET A 28 18.21 -6.88 -2.90
N GLY A 29 18.35 -5.77 -2.17
CA GLY A 29 19.60 -5.02 -2.11
C GLY A 29 20.78 -5.84 -1.59
N VAL A 30 20.55 -6.71 -0.60
CA VAL A 30 21.58 -7.62 -0.06
C VAL A 30 21.99 -8.67 -1.10
N ILE A 31 21.03 -9.29 -1.78
CA ILE A 31 21.30 -10.30 -2.82
C ILE A 31 22.10 -9.67 -3.96
N VAL A 32 21.62 -8.55 -4.52
CA VAL A 32 22.28 -7.86 -5.63
C VAL A 32 23.64 -7.33 -5.21
N GLY A 33 23.75 -6.74 -4.01
CA GLY A 33 25.01 -6.26 -3.45
C GLY A 33 26.02 -7.39 -3.27
N PHE A 34 25.59 -8.56 -2.81
CA PHE A 34 26.45 -9.73 -2.66
C PHE A 34 27.05 -10.17 -4.00
N PHE A 35 26.22 -10.32 -5.03
CA PHE A 35 26.71 -10.68 -6.37
C PHE A 35 27.60 -9.60 -6.97
N ALA A 36 27.22 -8.32 -6.87
CA ALA A 36 28.03 -7.19 -7.36
C ALA A 36 29.40 -7.12 -6.69
N SER A 37 29.47 -7.38 -5.37
CA SER A 37 30.73 -7.36 -4.61
C SER A 37 31.72 -8.44 -5.07
N ARG A 38 31.23 -9.56 -5.63
CA ARG A 38 32.10 -10.66 -6.13
C ARG A 38 32.91 -10.28 -7.36
N ALA A 39 32.53 -9.23 -8.08
CA ALA A 39 33.29 -8.73 -9.22
C ALA A 39 34.63 -8.06 -8.82
N PHE A 40 34.87 -7.84 -7.53
CA PHE A 40 36.06 -7.16 -7.02
C PHE A 40 36.92 -8.10 -6.18
N GLU A 41 38.22 -8.15 -6.46
CA GLU A 41 39.13 -9.01 -5.69
C GLU A 41 39.51 -8.41 -4.33
N ARG A 42 39.73 -7.08 -4.28
CA ARG A 42 40.18 -6.39 -3.06
C ARG A 42 39.05 -6.30 -2.04
N ARG A 43 39.31 -6.75 -0.80
CA ARG A 43 38.33 -6.76 0.31
C ARG A 43 37.66 -5.41 0.54
N VAL A 44 38.44 -4.32 0.53
CA VAL A 44 37.91 -2.95 0.71
C VAL A 44 36.91 -2.60 -0.39
N TRP A 45 37.24 -2.92 -1.65
CA TRP A 45 36.37 -2.64 -2.79
C TRP A 45 35.10 -3.48 -2.76
N ARG A 46 35.19 -4.75 -2.33
CA ARG A 46 33.99 -5.58 -2.12
C ARG A 46 33.03 -4.94 -1.13
N VAL A 47 33.54 -4.47 0.00
CA VAL A 47 32.73 -3.83 1.05
C VAL A 47 32.10 -2.53 0.55
N CYS A 48 32.89 -1.66 -0.09
CA CYS A 48 32.37 -0.41 -0.67
C CYS A 48 31.30 -0.65 -1.73
N MET A 49 31.48 -1.67 -2.58
CA MET A 49 30.52 -2.01 -3.61
C MET A 49 29.24 -2.59 -3.02
N PHE A 50 29.35 -3.49 -2.03
CA PHE A 50 28.20 -4.03 -1.32
C PHE A 50 27.39 -2.91 -0.65
N SER A 51 28.06 -2.03 0.10
CA SER A 51 27.39 -0.94 0.81
C SER A 51 26.77 0.07 -0.15
N GLY A 52 27.47 0.44 -1.22
CA GLY A 52 26.96 1.36 -2.24
C GLY A 52 25.70 0.82 -2.93
N VAL A 53 25.71 -0.46 -3.33
CA VAL A 53 24.54 -1.10 -3.95
C VAL A 53 23.36 -1.18 -2.99
N LEU A 54 23.61 -1.51 -1.72
CA LEU A 54 22.57 -1.57 -0.70
C LEU A 54 21.94 -0.19 -0.45
N ILE A 55 22.76 0.85 -0.30
CA ILE A 55 22.30 2.23 -0.11
C ILE A 55 21.48 2.68 -1.32
N LEU A 56 21.97 2.42 -2.54
CA LEU A 56 21.26 2.77 -3.76
C LEU A 56 19.88 2.09 -3.82
N HIS A 57 19.79 0.80 -3.50
CA HIS A 57 18.51 0.08 -3.47
C HIS A 57 17.52 0.68 -2.46
N VAL A 58 17.98 1.01 -1.25
CA VAL A 58 17.13 1.62 -0.23
C VAL A 58 16.62 2.99 -0.69
N ILE A 59 17.49 3.81 -1.28
CA ILE A 59 17.09 5.13 -1.83
C ILE A 59 16.08 4.95 -2.96
N THR A 60 16.33 4.05 -3.91
CA THR A 60 15.42 3.78 -5.03
C THR A 60 14.06 3.32 -4.53
N ALA A 61 14.00 2.42 -3.54
CA ALA A 61 12.74 1.98 -2.93
C ALA A 61 11.99 3.15 -2.28
N LEU A 62 12.68 4.03 -1.56
CA LEU A 62 12.06 5.20 -0.95
C LEU A 62 11.53 6.21 -2.00
N VAL A 63 12.24 6.37 -3.12
CA VAL A 63 11.80 7.23 -4.23
C VAL A 63 10.57 6.65 -4.92
N ILE A 64 10.57 5.35 -5.24
CA ILE A 64 9.42 4.66 -5.84
C ILE A 64 8.19 4.75 -4.93
N LEU A 65 8.39 4.59 -3.61
CA LEU A 65 7.31 4.64 -2.65
C LEU A 65 6.71 6.05 -2.50
N SER A 66 7.53 7.10 -2.63
CA SER A 66 7.21 8.48 -2.24
C SER A 66 6.39 8.53 -0.93
N PRO A 67 7.02 8.29 0.23
CA PRO A 67 6.28 7.97 1.46
C PRO A 67 5.33 9.08 1.91
N GLU A 68 5.60 10.33 1.56
CA GLU A 68 4.71 11.45 1.84
C GLU A 68 3.40 11.35 1.05
N ASP A 69 3.49 11.12 -0.27
CA ASP A 69 2.33 11.02 -1.14
C ASP A 69 1.51 9.78 -0.82
N ALA A 70 2.18 8.63 -0.64
CA ALA A 70 1.54 7.39 -0.21
C ALA A 70 0.80 7.55 1.12
N TYR A 71 1.38 8.28 2.08
CA TYR A 71 0.72 8.54 3.37
C TYR A 71 -0.50 9.45 3.20
N LYS A 72 -0.39 10.54 2.42
CA LYS A 72 -1.52 11.44 2.14
C LYS A 72 -2.65 10.71 1.43
N GLU A 73 -2.33 9.88 0.43
CA GLU A 73 -3.32 9.07 -0.30
C GLU A 73 -4.01 8.08 0.64
N MET A 74 -3.27 7.41 1.53
CA MET A 74 -3.83 6.49 2.52
C MET A 74 -4.83 7.20 3.45
N ILE A 75 -4.46 8.35 4.00
CA ILE A 75 -5.34 9.14 4.87
C ILE A 75 -6.59 9.60 4.12
N LEU A 76 -6.42 10.08 2.88
CA LEU A 76 -7.54 10.50 2.03
C LEU A 76 -8.49 9.32 1.75
N ARG A 77 -7.95 8.15 1.38
CA ARG A 77 -8.73 6.93 1.15
C ARG A 77 -9.48 6.52 2.41
N LYS A 78 -8.85 6.58 3.58
CA LYS A 78 -9.50 6.26 4.87
C LYS A 78 -10.64 7.25 5.16
N LYS A 79 -10.41 8.55 4.97
CA LYS A 79 -11.44 9.58 5.14
C LYS A 79 -12.62 9.37 4.20
N ASN A 80 -12.36 9.09 2.92
CA ASN A 80 -13.41 8.83 1.93
C ASN A 80 -14.19 7.56 2.25
N THR A 81 -13.51 6.51 2.72
CA THR A 81 -14.15 5.26 3.15
C THR A 81 -15.07 5.53 4.34
N MET A 82 -14.57 6.21 5.38
CA MET A 82 -15.39 6.55 6.56
C MET A 82 -16.58 7.43 6.19
N ASN A 83 -16.38 8.46 5.36
CA ASN A 83 -17.47 9.31 4.89
C ASN A 83 -18.53 8.51 4.14
N THR A 84 -18.10 7.54 3.31
CA THR A 84 -19.02 6.68 2.57
C THR A 84 -19.79 5.76 3.51
N LEU A 85 -19.13 5.19 4.52
CA LEU A 85 -19.76 4.33 5.51
C LEU A 85 -20.77 5.06 6.39
N THR A 86 -20.53 6.33 6.71
CA THR A 86 -21.40 7.13 7.57
C THR A 86 -22.58 7.73 6.80
N ASN A 87 -22.35 8.23 5.59
CA ASN A 87 -23.32 9.08 4.89
C ASN A 87 -23.99 8.41 3.69
N CYS A 88 -23.49 7.27 3.21
CA CYS A 88 -24.01 6.61 2.01
C CYS A 88 -24.72 5.30 2.37
N LYS A 89 -25.65 4.88 1.50
CA LYS A 89 -26.36 3.60 1.65
C LYS A 89 -25.90 2.62 0.59
N ILE A 90 -25.84 1.34 0.93
CA ILE A 90 -25.58 0.28 -0.06
C ILE A 90 -26.73 0.30 -1.07
N SER A 91 -26.40 0.38 -2.36
CA SER A 91 -27.38 0.38 -3.46
C SER A 91 -27.37 -0.90 -4.28
N ALA A 92 -26.23 -1.59 -4.37
CA ALA A 92 -26.16 -2.90 -4.99
C ALA A 92 -25.02 -3.74 -4.41
N PHE A 93 -25.29 -5.01 -4.15
CA PHE A 93 -24.30 -5.98 -3.70
C PHE A 93 -23.49 -6.53 -4.88
N ASP A 94 -22.19 -6.75 -4.66
CA ASP A 94 -21.28 -7.34 -5.65
C ASP A 94 -21.29 -6.63 -7.02
N ALA A 95 -21.62 -5.33 -7.04
CA ALA A 95 -21.81 -4.51 -8.24
C ALA A 95 -20.55 -4.40 -9.12
N LYS A 96 -19.36 -4.61 -8.56
CA LYS A 96 -18.11 -4.61 -9.33
C LYS A 96 -17.17 -5.73 -8.89
N GLN A 97 -16.70 -6.51 -9.85
CA GLN A 97 -15.63 -7.48 -9.65
C GLN A 97 -14.29 -6.91 -10.14
N GLY A 98 -13.24 -7.07 -9.35
CA GLY A 98 -11.89 -6.68 -9.73
C GLY A 98 -10.83 -7.56 -9.07
N ILE A 99 -9.56 -7.24 -9.32
CA ILE A 99 -8.40 -7.98 -8.81
C ILE A 99 -8.40 -8.02 -7.27
N ASN A 100 -8.92 -6.96 -6.62
CA ASN A 100 -9.04 -6.87 -5.16
C ASN A 100 -10.36 -7.44 -4.62
N GLY A 101 -11.00 -8.33 -5.36
CA GLY A 101 -12.27 -8.97 -4.98
C GLY A 101 -13.52 -8.19 -5.41
N ARG A 102 -14.66 -8.66 -4.90
CA ARG A 102 -15.98 -8.05 -5.14
C ARG A 102 -16.12 -6.74 -4.35
N LYS A 103 -16.89 -5.82 -4.89
CA LYS A 103 -17.19 -4.52 -4.29
C LYS A 103 -18.68 -4.26 -4.37
N ASP A 104 -19.21 -3.72 -3.29
CA ASP A 104 -20.58 -3.22 -3.20
C ASP A 104 -20.64 -1.78 -3.68
N ALA A 105 -21.74 -1.41 -4.33
CA ALA A 105 -22.06 -0.04 -4.70
C ALA A 105 -22.73 0.67 -3.51
N TRP A 106 -22.28 1.89 -3.25
CA TRP A 106 -22.77 2.78 -2.20
C TRP A 106 -23.26 4.07 -2.84
N SER A 107 -24.54 4.35 -2.74
CA SER A 107 -25.15 5.58 -3.21
C SER A 107 -25.09 6.64 -2.12
N CYS A 108 -24.43 7.74 -2.45
CA CYS A 108 -24.20 8.86 -1.55
C CYS A 108 -25.18 10.01 -1.83
N PRO A 109 -25.45 10.88 -0.83
CA PRO A 109 -26.37 12.01 -0.98
C PRO A 109 -25.88 13.09 -1.96
N ASP A 110 -24.61 13.05 -2.34
CA ASP A 110 -24.01 13.87 -3.40
C ASP A 110 -24.32 13.34 -4.82
N GLY A 111 -25.18 12.33 -4.96
CA GLY A 111 -25.54 11.71 -6.23
C GLY A 111 -24.45 10.80 -6.81
N THR A 112 -23.31 10.66 -6.14
CA THR A 112 -22.19 9.83 -6.61
C THR A 112 -22.32 8.41 -6.08
N THR A 113 -22.07 7.42 -6.94
CA THR A 113 -21.96 6.01 -6.52
C THR A 113 -20.49 5.67 -6.26
N ARG A 114 -20.18 5.21 -5.05
CA ARG A 114 -18.84 4.78 -4.63
C ARG A 114 -18.80 3.26 -4.49
N TYR A 115 -17.65 2.65 -4.79
CA TYR A 115 -17.48 1.20 -4.73
C TYR A 115 -16.55 0.82 -3.58
N LEU A 116 -17.09 0.16 -2.55
CA LEU A 116 -16.32 -0.30 -1.40
C LEU A 116 -16.22 -1.83 -1.38
N PRO A 117 -15.09 -2.40 -0.94
CA PRO A 117 -14.96 -3.84 -0.74
C PRO A 117 -16.02 -4.41 0.21
N VAL A 118 -16.46 -5.65 -0.05
CA VAL A 118 -17.50 -6.36 0.73
C VAL A 118 -17.19 -6.43 2.23
N LYS A 119 -15.91 -6.36 2.65
CA LYS A 119 -15.52 -6.34 4.07
C LYS A 119 -16.11 -5.15 4.88
N TYR A 120 -16.58 -4.12 4.20
CA TYR A 120 -17.20 -2.94 4.82
C TYR A 120 -18.73 -3.04 4.91
N ARG A 121 -19.31 -4.13 4.40
CA ARG A 121 -20.73 -4.44 4.49
C ARG A 121 -21.11 -4.71 5.96
N PRO A 122 -22.16 -4.08 6.50
CA PRO A 122 -22.64 -4.36 7.86
C PRO A 122 -23.07 -5.82 8.00
N GLU A 123 -22.75 -6.45 9.14
CA GLU A 123 -23.28 -7.77 9.47
C GLU A 123 -24.81 -7.70 9.58
N GLY A 124 -25.50 -8.51 8.77
CA GLY A 124 -26.96 -8.51 8.69
C GLY A 124 -27.56 -7.80 7.47
N SER A 125 -26.78 -7.07 6.65
CA SER A 125 -27.29 -6.62 5.35
C SER A 125 -27.28 -7.81 4.37
N LEU A 126 -28.40 -8.54 4.35
CA LEU A 126 -28.64 -9.62 3.41
C LEU A 126 -28.58 -9.09 1.98
N SER A 127 -28.04 -9.89 1.06
CA SER A 127 -28.20 -9.64 -0.36
C SER A 127 -29.69 -9.67 -0.67
N GLU A 128 -30.28 -8.50 -0.92
CA GLU A 128 -31.67 -8.33 -1.31
C GLU A 128 -31.89 -8.80 -2.77
N ASN A 129 -31.36 -9.97 -3.11
CA ASN A 129 -31.51 -10.62 -4.40
C ASN A 129 -31.42 -12.15 -4.22
N LYS A 130 -32.49 -12.71 -3.66
CA LYS A 130 -33.12 -13.95 -4.11
C LYS A 130 -34.62 -13.88 -3.78
N VAL A 131 -35.36 -13.02 -4.48
CA VAL A 131 -36.79 -13.26 -4.70
C VAL A 131 -36.92 -13.49 -6.21
N GLN A 132 -37.13 -14.77 -6.52
CA GLN A 132 -37.51 -15.26 -7.85
C GLN A 132 -38.99 -14.97 -8.07
#